data_AF-A0A2A8VCD7-F1
#
_entry.id   AF-A0A2A8VCD7-F1
#
_cell.length_a   1.000
_cell.length_b   1.000
_cell.length_c   1.000
_cell.angle_alpha   90.00
_cell.angle_beta   90.00
_cell.angle_gamma   90.00
#
_symmetry.space_group_name_H-M   'P 1'
#
loop_
_entity.id
_entity.type
_entity.pdbx_description
1 polymer ?
#
loop_
_entity_poly.entity_id
_entity_poly.type
_entity_poly.pdbx_seq_one_letter_code
_entity_poly.pdbx_strand_id
1 'polypeptide(L)'
;MLNEVDGDTKSNLFNILASHVQNTVCTDPTKWNAYVLKPLQVAGSPSSPFYESMGDVIHMQLEKEIEFQHPDGYWEPNWSWFGRYDETWPVAEKEWRGILTLEMLRILNSYQYLDIWHD
;
A
#
# COMPACT_ATOMS: atom_id res chain seq x y z
N MET A 1 -3.10 15.77 8.26
CA MET A 1 -2.15 15.51 9.36
C MET A 1 -0.84 16.32 9.25
N LEU A 2 0.09 16.07 8.32
CA LEU A 2 1.32 16.90 8.23
C LEU A 2 1.08 18.33 7.71
N ASN A 3 -0.02 18.57 6.98
CA ASN A 3 -0.39 19.90 6.50
C ASN A 3 -1.16 20.73 7.53
N GLU A 4 -1.46 20.17 8.70
CA GLU A 4 -2.16 20.87 9.80
C GLU A 4 -1.20 21.36 10.89
N VAL A 5 0.10 21.12 10.70
CA VAL A 5 1.16 21.48 11.63
C VAL A 5 2.13 22.39 10.89
N ASP A 6 2.46 23.55 11.47
CA ASP A 6 3.31 24.56 10.86
C ASP A 6 4.70 24.62 11.51
N GLY A 7 5.66 25.19 10.77
CA GLY A 7 7.01 25.49 11.25
C GLY A 7 7.84 24.25 11.64
N ASP A 8 8.69 24.42 12.66
CA ASP A 8 9.67 23.42 13.09
C ASP A 8 9.05 22.08 13.47
N THR A 9 7.82 22.08 13.99
CA THR A 9 7.10 20.86 14.39
C THR A 9 6.83 19.97 13.18
N LYS A 10 6.45 20.55 12.03
CA LYS A 10 6.22 19.78 10.78
C LYS A 10 7.49 19.09 10.31
N SER A 11 8.59 19.84 10.25
CA SER A 11 9.88 19.32 9.83
C SER A 11 10.39 18.24 10.78
N ASN A 12 10.22 18.42 12.10
CA ASN A 12 10.59 17.42 13.10
C ASN A 12 9.78 16.13 12.94
N LEU A 13 8.46 16.23 12.79
CA LEU A 13 7.60 15.07 12.56
C LEU A 13 7.95 14.35 11.25
N PHE A 14 8.17 15.10 10.17
CA PHE A 14 8.57 14.53 8.90
C PHE A 14 9.90 13.78 9.02
N ASN A 15 10.91 14.36 9.66
CA ASN A 15 12.22 13.72 9.82
C ASN A 15 12.13 12.41 10.64
N ILE A 16 11.33 12.42 11.72
CA ILE A 16 11.08 11.20 12.51
C ILE A 16 10.40 10.14 11.65
N LEU A 17 9.30 10.50 10.98
CA LEU A 17 8.56 9.55 10.15
C LEU A 17 9.39 9.03 8.97
N ALA A 18 10.14 9.89 8.29
CA ALA A 18 11.01 9.50 7.17
C ALA A 18 12.04 8.46 7.60
N SER A 19 12.68 8.64 8.77
CA SER A 19 13.59 7.66 9.33
C SER A 19 12.89 6.32 9.61
N HIS A 20 11.69 6.33 10.19
CA HIS A 20 10.94 5.10 10.43
C HIS A 20 10.49 4.41 9.14
N VAL A 21 10.04 5.17 8.15
CA VAL A 21 9.64 4.66 6.84
C VAL A 21 10.80 3.92 6.18
N GLN A 22 11.98 4.54 6.11
CA GLN A 22 13.18 3.93 5.52
C GLN A 22 13.58 2.60 6.20
N ASN A 23 13.36 2.48 7.50
CA ASN A 23 13.74 1.30 8.26
C ASN A 23 12.65 0.20 8.32
N THR A 24 11.40 0.52 7.98
CA THR A 24 10.26 -0.40 8.15
C THR A 24 9.69 -0.89 6.82
N VAL A 25 9.79 -0.09 5.75
CA VAL A 25 9.27 -0.46 4.44
C VAL A 25 10.10 -1.59 3.85
N CYS A 26 9.44 -2.67 3.47
CA CYS A 26 10.06 -3.78 2.75
C CYS A 26 10.10 -3.46 1.26
N THR A 27 11.30 -3.21 0.73
CA THR A 27 11.53 -2.94 -0.70
C THR A 27 11.89 -4.19 -1.51
N ASP A 28 11.90 -5.37 -0.87
CA ASP A 28 12.20 -6.65 -1.49
C ASP A 28 10.93 -7.28 -2.09
N PRO A 29 10.81 -7.35 -3.44
CA PRO A 29 9.59 -7.81 -4.10
C PRO A 29 9.21 -9.25 -3.76
N THR A 30 10.20 -10.08 -3.39
CA THR A 30 9.97 -11.49 -3.05
C THR A 30 9.18 -11.65 -1.76
N LYS A 31 9.07 -10.59 -0.96
CA LYS A 31 8.38 -10.58 0.34
C LYS A 31 7.03 -9.86 0.32
N TRP A 32 6.62 -9.27 -0.80
CA TRP A 32 5.36 -8.50 -0.84
C TRP A 32 4.09 -9.34 -0.70
N ASN A 33 4.16 -10.67 -0.82
CA ASN A 33 3.05 -11.56 -0.46
C ASN A 33 3.02 -11.95 1.02
N ALA A 34 4.02 -11.53 1.82
CA ALA A 34 4.01 -11.70 3.27
C ALA A 34 3.44 -10.46 3.97
N TYR A 35 3.19 -10.59 5.27
CA TYR A 35 2.76 -9.46 6.11
C TYR A 35 3.92 -8.49 6.36
N VAL A 36 4.08 -7.51 5.47
CA VAL A 36 5.11 -6.46 5.51
C VAL A 36 4.50 -5.10 5.17
N LEU A 37 5.15 -4.02 5.61
CA LEU A 37 4.82 -2.67 5.15
C LEU A 37 5.41 -2.48 3.73
N LYS A 38 4.56 -2.27 2.74
CA LYS A 38 4.96 -2.09 1.33
C LYS A 38 5.13 -0.60 0.96
N PRO A 39 5.96 -0.27 -0.05
CA PRO A 39 6.14 1.11 -0.53
C PRO A 39 4.84 1.88 -0.83
N LEU A 40 3.86 1.27 -1.51
CA LEU A 40 2.59 1.91 -1.86
C LEU A 40 1.73 2.28 -0.64
N GLN A 41 1.96 1.69 0.53
CA GLN A 41 1.23 2.03 1.76
C GLN A 41 1.72 3.35 2.38
N VAL A 42 2.98 3.74 2.13
CA VAL A 42 3.52 5.04 2.57
C VAL A 42 3.52 6.06 1.43
N ALA A 43 3.51 5.61 0.18
CA ALA A 43 3.49 6.42 -1.01
C ALA A 43 2.39 5.95 -1.99
N GLY A 44 1.13 6.09 -1.58
CA GLY A 44 -0.03 5.71 -2.39
C GLY A 44 -0.41 6.71 -3.51
N SER A 45 0.33 7.81 -3.64
CA SER A 45 0.19 8.78 -4.73
C SER A 45 1.50 9.55 -4.94
N PRO A 46 1.71 10.16 -6.13
CA PRO A 46 2.84 11.06 -6.37
C PRO A 46 2.89 12.27 -5.43
N SER A 47 1.76 12.64 -4.82
CA SER A 47 1.66 13.71 -3.83
C SER A 47 2.04 13.29 -2.40
N SER A 48 2.35 12.01 -2.17
CA SER A 48 2.80 11.55 -0.86
C SER A 48 4.15 12.19 -0.50
N PRO A 49 4.34 12.64 0.76
CA PRO A 49 5.62 13.18 1.21
C PRO A 49 6.77 12.16 1.16
N PHE A 50 6.48 10.87 1.03
CA PHE A 50 7.47 9.80 0.94
C PHE A 50 7.72 9.30 -0.49
N TYR A 51 7.01 9.81 -1.51
CA TYR A 51 7.10 9.33 -2.89
C TYR A 51 8.56 9.38 -3.42
N GLU A 52 9.20 10.54 -3.37
CA GLU A 52 10.58 10.74 -3.84
C GLU A 52 11.57 9.80 -3.15
N SER A 53 11.36 9.49 -1.87
CA SER A 53 12.26 8.61 -1.11
C SER A 53 12.14 7.13 -1.48
N MET A 54 11.03 6.72 -2.11
CA MET A 54 10.81 5.35 -2.55
C MET A 54 11.38 5.11 -3.96
N GLY A 55 11.39 6.13 -4.83
CA GLY A 55 11.95 6.04 -6.18
C GLY A 55 11.33 4.92 -7.02
N ASP A 56 12.15 4.21 -7.80
CA ASP A 56 11.71 3.21 -8.79
C ASP A 56 10.96 2.00 -8.18
N VAL A 57 11.11 1.76 -6.86
CA VAL A 57 10.41 0.64 -6.19
C VAL A 57 8.89 0.80 -6.25
N ILE A 58 8.38 2.03 -6.40
CA ILE A 58 6.94 2.30 -6.53
C ILE A 58 6.40 1.68 -7.80
N HIS A 59 7.03 1.94 -8.94
CA HIS A 59 6.61 1.40 -10.23
C HIS A 59 6.73 -0.12 -10.27
N MET A 60 7.82 -0.65 -9.73
CA MET A 60 8.01 -2.09 -9.56
C MET A 60 6.91 -2.73 -8.71
N GLN A 61 6.48 -2.06 -7.63
CA GLN A 61 5.38 -2.56 -6.82
C GLN A 61 4.05 -2.47 -7.57
N LEU A 62 3.76 -1.37 -8.27
CA LEU A 62 2.52 -1.24 -9.06
C LEU A 62 2.38 -2.40 -10.06
N GLU A 63 3.42 -2.69 -10.83
CA GLU A 63 3.44 -3.83 -11.77
C GLU A 63 3.19 -5.16 -11.07
N LYS A 64 3.79 -5.37 -9.88
CA LYS A 64 3.55 -6.59 -9.09
C LYS A 64 2.14 -6.70 -8.55
N GLU A 65 1.52 -5.60 -8.13
CA GLU A 65 0.13 -5.63 -7.65
C GLU A 65 -0.84 -5.94 -8.78
N ILE A 66 -0.56 -5.50 -10.02
CA ILE A 66 -1.27 -5.92 -11.24
C ILE A 66 -1.16 -7.43 -11.43
N GLU A 67 0.05 -7.99 -11.36
CA GLU A 67 0.26 -9.44 -11.45
C GLU A 67 -0.42 -10.24 -10.32
N PHE A 68 -0.53 -9.65 -9.12
CA PHE A 68 -1.13 -10.28 -7.93
C PHE A 68 -2.64 -10.08 -7.83
N GLN A 69 -3.25 -9.34 -8.75
CA GLN A 69 -4.70 -9.23 -8.78
C GLN A 69 -5.32 -10.63 -8.95
N HIS A 70 -6.29 -10.95 -8.09
CA HIS A 70 -7.04 -12.20 -8.24
C HIS A 70 -7.75 -12.22 -9.60
N PRO A 71 -7.92 -13.37 -10.27
CA PRO A 71 -8.62 -13.46 -11.56
C PRO A 71 -10.04 -12.86 -11.60
N ASP A 72 -10.72 -12.82 -10.45
CA ASP A 72 -12.03 -12.17 -10.28
C ASP A 72 -11.94 -10.64 -10.05
N GLY A 73 -10.75 -10.06 -10.14
CA GLY A 73 -10.51 -8.62 -10.11
C GLY A 73 -10.28 -7.98 -8.72
N TYR A 74 -10.16 -8.78 -7.66
CA TYR A 74 -9.99 -8.28 -6.29
C TYR A 74 -8.58 -8.53 -5.73
N TRP A 75 -8.21 -7.84 -4.65
CA TRP A 75 -6.99 -8.11 -3.88
C TRP A 75 -7.30 -8.83 -2.56
N GLU A 76 -6.51 -9.85 -2.24
CA GLU A 76 -6.63 -10.62 -1.00
C GLU A 76 -5.82 -10.03 0.15
N PRO A 77 -6.31 -10.12 1.40
CA PRO A 77 -5.46 -9.86 2.55
C PRO A 77 -4.33 -10.89 2.59
N ASN A 78 -3.09 -10.41 2.67
CA ASN A 78 -1.90 -11.27 2.86
C ASN A 78 -1.69 -11.68 4.34
N TRP A 79 -2.74 -11.55 5.13
CA TRP A 79 -2.77 -11.80 6.57
C TRP A 79 -4.11 -12.42 6.94
N SER A 80 -4.13 -13.10 8.09
CA SER A 80 -5.36 -13.64 8.68
C SER A 80 -5.33 -13.44 10.19
N TRP A 81 -6.42 -13.78 10.86
CA TRP A 81 -6.46 -13.86 12.33
C TRP A 81 -5.88 -15.18 12.88
N PHE A 82 -5.10 -15.91 12.06
CA PHE A 82 -4.35 -17.11 12.44
C PHE A 82 -5.20 -18.21 13.08
N GLY A 83 -6.37 -18.51 12.49
CA GLY A 83 -7.30 -19.54 13.00
C GLY A 83 -7.99 -19.15 14.31
N ARG A 84 -8.02 -17.85 14.62
CA ARG A 84 -8.90 -17.31 15.66
C ARG A 84 -10.17 -16.80 15.00
N TYR A 85 -11.30 -17.09 15.63
CA TYR A 85 -12.62 -16.66 15.18
C TYR A 85 -13.02 -17.24 13.81
N ASP A 86 -12.95 -18.56 13.66
CA ASP A 86 -13.23 -19.27 12.40
C ASP A 86 -14.63 -18.98 11.81
N GLU A 87 -15.60 -18.59 12.64
CA GLU A 87 -16.94 -18.21 12.16
C GLU A 87 -17.01 -16.79 11.61
N THR A 88 -16.21 -15.85 12.15
CA THR A 88 -16.29 -14.43 11.76
C THR A 88 -15.22 -14.02 10.78
N TRP A 89 -14.07 -14.71 10.76
CA TRP A 89 -13.00 -14.44 9.81
C TRP A 89 -13.47 -14.52 8.35
N PRO A 90 -14.24 -15.52 7.89
CA PRO A 90 -14.69 -15.58 6.50
C PRO A 90 -15.53 -14.37 6.06
N VAL A 91 -16.31 -13.79 6.99
CA VAL A 91 -17.09 -12.58 6.73
C VAL A 91 -16.15 -11.37 6.64
N ALA A 92 -15.27 -11.22 7.62
CA ALA A 92 -14.30 -10.12 7.66
C ALA A 92 -13.34 -10.17 6.45
N GLU A 93 -12.85 -11.34 6.06
CA GLU A 93 -11.98 -11.55 4.91
C GLU A 93 -12.64 -11.04 3.63
N LYS A 94 -13.92 -11.36 3.42
CA LYS A 94 -14.69 -10.86 2.29
C LYS A 94 -14.83 -9.34 2.31
N GLU A 95 -15.08 -8.75 3.46
CA GLU A 95 -15.17 -7.29 3.61
C GLU A 95 -13.81 -6.62 3.34
N TRP A 96 -12.73 -7.20 3.85
CA TRP A 96 -11.36 -6.75 3.62
C TRP A 96 -10.97 -6.81 2.15
N ARG A 97 -11.38 -7.83 1.39
CA ARG A 97 -11.19 -7.85 -0.07
C ARG A 97 -11.79 -6.60 -0.73
N GLY A 98 -12.98 -6.18 -0.31
CA GLY A 98 -13.61 -4.96 -0.83
C GLY A 98 -12.81 -3.69 -0.51
N ILE A 99 -12.36 -3.55 0.74
CA ILE A 99 -11.54 -2.41 1.19
C ILE A 99 -10.22 -2.35 0.42
N LEU A 100 -9.47 -3.45 0.40
CA LEU A 100 -8.17 -3.55 -0.25
C LEU A 100 -8.26 -3.33 -1.76
N THR A 101 -9.32 -3.85 -2.39
CA THR A 101 -9.55 -3.63 -3.83
C THR A 101 -9.78 -2.14 -4.11
N LEU A 102 -10.64 -1.46 -3.33
CA LEU A 102 -10.86 -0.03 -3.52
C LEU A 102 -9.59 0.79 -3.25
N GLU A 103 -8.82 0.45 -2.22
CA GLU A 103 -7.55 1.11 -1.92
C GLU A 103 -6.56 0.96 -3.08
N MET A 104 -6.37 -0.26 -3.60
CA MET A 104 -5.46 -0.52 -4.71
C MET A 104 -5.90 0.19 -5.99
N LEU A 105 -7.20 0.15 -6.33
CA LEU A 105 -7.72 0.88 -7.49
C LEU A 105 -7.49 2.40 -7.39
N ARG A 106 -7.62 2.98 -6.20
CA ARG A 106 -7.33 4.40 -5.97
C ARG A 106 -5.84 4.72 -6.13
N ILE A 107 -4.96 3.80 -5.70
CA ILE A 107 -3.52 3.91 -5.89
C ILE A 107 -3.16 3.79 -7.38
N LEU A 108 -3.65 2.77 -8.08
CA LEU A 108 -3.45 2.61 -9.52
C LEU A 108 -3.92 3.85 -10.28
N ASN A 109 -5.10 4.39 -9.92
CA ASN A 109 -5.60 5.63 -10.51
C ASN A 109 -4.69 6.84 -10.22
N SER A 110 -4.18 6.98 -8.99
CA SER A 110 -3.33 8.11 -8.61
C SER A 110 -2.00 8.14 -9.38
N TYR A 111 -1.54 6.97 -9.81
CA TYR A 111 -0.35 6.78 -10.65
C TYR A 111 -0.65 6.63 -12.14
N GLN A 112 -1.92 6.73 -12.58
CA GLN A 112 -2.35 6.57 -13.98
C GLN A 112 -2.10 5.16 -14.56
N TYR A 113 -2.15 4.14 -13.72
CA TYR A 113 -2.02 2.72 -14.11
C TYR A 113 -3.37 2.07 -14.47
N LEU A 114 -4.49 2.79 -14.51
CA LEU A 114 -5.79 2.24 -14.90
C LEU A 114 -6.05 2.30 -16.41
N ASP A 115 -5.44 3.24 -17.13
CA ASP A 115 -5.68 3.42 -18.58
C ASP A 115 -4.99 2.35 -19.45
N ILE A 116 -4.06 1.58 -18.86
CA ILE A 116 -3.34 0.46 -19.49
C ILE A 116 -4.13 -0.87 -19.51
N TRP A 117 -5.39 -0.88 -19.03
CA TRP A 117 -6.23 -2.09 -18.92
C TRP A 117 -7.36 -2.18 -19.97
N HIS A 118 -7.33 -1.33 -21.00
CA HIS A 118 -8.37 -1.26 -22.02
C HIS A 118 -7.97 -1.81 -23.40
N ASP A 119 -6.88 -2.57 -23.51
CA ASP A 119 -6.46 -3.24 -24.75
C ASP A 119 -6.70 -4.76 -24.74
#